data_AF-A0A0Q7E146-F1
#
_entry.id   AF-A0A0Q7E146-F1
#
_cell.length_a   1.000
_cell.length_b   1.000
_cell.length_c   1.000
_cell.angle_alpha   90.00
_cell.angle_beta   90.00
_cell.angle_gamma   90.00
#
_symmetry.space_group_name_H-M   'P 1'
#
loop_
_entity.id
_entity.type
_entity.pdbx_description
1 polymer ?
#
loop_
_entity_poly.entity_id
_entity_poly.type
_entity_poly.pdbx_seq_one_letter_code
_entity_poly.pdbx_strand_id
1 'polypeptide(L)'
;MRGAIVAGLLALLGASPAAAQSAPVSWALTVDPTKELALATSAHASGQVLAVRCQAGLLDVLVLGLPALLDATRYIETTYGDHPTESVHWFGSPDGAMAYSPTPGMTARRLREGGRLQLAAAIAPGDSSPLGQYALDLPSDSTAVDQVLAACDEPLVKPREDRPHWRQSRVMSPSLWRRMPNPEVPETAYATSTRVGFAVLSCVVADDGRPVDCDVEYQSDRRIGFGQSAIRAMRTARLAMDAAGAPRPGDLVVMTVRYQI
;
A
#
# COMPACT_ATOMS: atom_id res chain seq x y z
N MET A 1 38.74 6.75 79.05
CA MET A 1 39.16 7.33 77.75
C MET A 1 38.72 6.37 76.64
N ARG A 2 37.86 6.85 75.72
CA ARG A 2 37.69 6.49 74.28
C ARG A 2 37.85 5.00 73.92
N GLY A 3 36.87 4.24 73.44
CA GLY A 3 35.76 4.52 72.51
C GLY A 3 36.00 3.77 71.18
N ALA A 4 35.04 2.92 70.73
CA ALA A 4 34.81 2.45 69.35
C ALA A 4 33.67 1.39 69.39
N ILE A 5 32.39 1.75 69.22
CA ILE A 5 31.61 1.99 67.98
C ILE A 5 31.50 0.76 67.06
N VAL A 6 30.27 0.26 67.05
CA VAL A 6 29.62 -0.74 66.19
C VAL A 6 29.40 -0.18 64.77
N ALA A 7 29.59 -1.00 63.73
CA ALA A 7 29.00 -0.77 62.41
C ALA A 7 28.72 -2.10 61.71
N GLY A 8 27.49 -2.61 61.85
CA GLY A 8 26.97 -3.73 61.06
C GLY A 8 26.35 -3.22 59.76
N LEU A 9 26.84 -3.72 58.63
CA LEU A 9 26.36 -3.43 57.29
C LEU A 9 24.89 -3.88 57.10
N LEU A 10 24.00 -2.95 56.75
CA LEU A 10 22.72 -3.25 56.12
C LEU A 10 22.95 -3.54 54.62
N ALA A 11 22.67 -4.76 54.19
CA ALA A 11 22.54 -5.11 52.77
C ALA A 11 21.12 -4.74 52.30
N LEU A 12 20.99 -3.63 51.56
CA LEU A 12 19.79 -3.27 50.83
C LEU A 12 19.67 -4.14 49.58
N LEU A 13 18.68 -5.02 49.54
CA LEU A 13 18.21 -5.71 48.34
C LEU A 13 17.63 -4.67 47.38
N GLY A 14 18.44 -4.22 46.43
CA GLY A 14 17.98 -3.43 45.30
C GLY A 14 17.15 -4.30 44.36
N ALA A 15 15.82 -4.26 44.50
CA ALA A 15 14.92 -4.69 43.44
C ALA A 15 15.00 -3.65 42.31
N SER A 16 15.82 -3.90 41.30
CA SER A 16 15.83 -3.08 40.09
C SER A 16 14.48 -3.23 39.39
N PRO A 17 13.78 -2.13 39.05
CA PRO A 17 12.59 -2.24 38.24
C PRO A 17 13.01 -2.79 36.89
N ALA A 18 12.44 -3.92 36.47
CA ALA A 18 12.54 -4.36 35.10
C ALA A 18 11.92 -3.25 34.25
N ALA A 19 12.77 -2.49 33.54
CA ALA A 19 12.30 -1.62 32.48
C ALA A 19 11.52 -2.52 31.52
N ALA A 20 10.21 -2.31 31.42
CA ALA A 20 9.39 -2.89 30.38
C ALA A 20 9.90 -2.32 29.05
N GLN A 21 10.96 -2.91 28.50
CA GLN A 21 11.39 -2.65 27.15
C GLN A 21 10.27 -3.18 26.27
N SER A 22 9.48 -2.27 25.69
CA SER A 22 8.51 -2.60 24.67
C SER A 22 9.24 -3.46 23.63
N ALA A 23 8.76 -4.69 23.43
CA ALA A 23 9.33 -5.57 22.42
C ALA A 23 9.35 -4.81 21.08
N PRO A 24 10.43 -4.94 20.29
CA PRO A 24 10.48 -4.31 18.98
C PRO A 24 9.29 -4.78 18.14
N VAL A 25 8.73 -3.86 17.36
CA VAL A 25 7.68 -4.18 16.39
C VAL A 25 8.18 -5.29 15.46
N SER A 26 7.35 -6.31 15.26
CA SER A 26 7.69 -7.49 14.46
C SER A 26 6.49 -7.93 13.62
N TRP A 27 6.78 -8.61 12.52
CA TRP A 27 5.74 -9.26 11.72
C TRP A 27 5.35 -10.60 12.35
N ALA A 28 4.08 -10.76 12.68
CA ALA A 28 3.49 -12.05 13.01
C ALA A 28 3.01 -12.73 11.72
N LEU A 29 3.45 -13.96 11.47
CA LEU A 29 3.01 -14.77 10.33
C LEU A 29 1.93 -15.76 10.74
N THR A 30 0.85 -15.81 9.98
CA THR A 30 -0.21 -16.81 10.06
C THR A 30 -0.34 -17.51 8.71
N VAL A 31 -0.30 -18.84 8.69
CA VAL A 31 -0.51 -19.65 7.48
C VAL A 31 -1.63 -20.64 7.76
N ASP A 32 -2.63 -20.67 6.90
CA ASP A 32 -3.75 -21.62 6.94
C ASP A 32 -3.95 -22.21 5.53
N PRO A 33 -3.34 -23.38 5.24
CA PRO A 33 -3.45 -24.02 3.94
C PRO A 33 -4.88 -24.41 3.57
N THR A 34 -5.74 -24.67 4.56
CA THR A 34 -7.15 -25.05 4.32
C THR A 34 -7.97 -23.90 3.76
N LYS A 35 -7.51 -22.66 3.96
CA LYS A 35 -8.10 -21.43 3.43
C LYS A 35 -7.24 -20.78 2.34
N GLU A 36 -6.19 -21.47 1.91
CA GLU A 36 -5.17 -20.93 0.98
C GLU A 36 -4.65 -19.56 1.44
N LEU A 37 -4.40 -19.41 2.74
CA LEU A 37 -4.09 -18.14 3.39
C LEU A 37 -2.64 -18.10 3.89
N ALA A 38 -1.93 -17.04 3.53
CA ALA A 38 -0.73 -16.56 4.21
C ALA A 38 -0.94 -15.09 4.59
N LEU A 39 -0.67 -14.73 5.85
CA LEU A 39 -0.95 -13.41 6.40
C LEU A 39 0.19 -12.98 7.31
N ALA A 40 0.84 -11.86 6.97
CA ALA A 40 1.79 -11.17 7.82
C ALA A 40 1.13 -9.93 8.43
N THR A 41 1.18 -9.77 9.75
CA THR A 41 0.62 -8.61 10.45
C THR A 41 1.65 -7.92 11.35
N SER A 42 1.58 -6.60 11.43
CA SER A 42 2.38 -5.77 12.34
C SER A 42 1.42 -4.85 13.09
N ALA A 43 1.31 -5.03 14.40
CA ALA A 43 0.49 -4.20 15.27
C ALA A 43 1.33 -3.10 15.91
N HIS A 44 0.83 -1.86 15.87
CA HIS A 44 1.53 -0.68 16.37
C HIS A 44 0.86 -0.12 17.62
N ALA A 45 1.65 0.51 18.50
CA ALA A 45 1.16 1.08 19.76
C ALA A 45 0.09 2.17 19.57
N SER A 46 0.08 2.82 18.40
CA SER A 46 -0.93 3.81 18.00
C SER A 46 -2.28 3.19 17.59
N GLY A 47 -2.40 1.85 17.65
CA GLY A 47 -3.63 1.11 17.36
C GLY A 47 -3.80 0.70 15.89
N GLN A 48 -2.89 1.13 15.00
CA GLN A 48 -2.92 0.70 13.61
C GLN A 48 -2.32 -0.69 13.48
N VAL A 49 -2.86 -1.44 12.51
CA VAL A 49 -2.32 -2.75 12.12
C VAL A 49 -2.06 -2.70 10.63
N LEU A 50 -0.83 -3.01 10.24
CA LEU A 50 -0.47 -3.27 8.85
C LEU A 50 -0.62 -4.76 8.59
N ALA A 51 -1.20 -5.14 7.47
CA ALA A 51 -1.33 -6.53 7.07
C ALA A 51 -1.02 -6.72 5.58
N VAL A 52 -0.23 -7.75 5.29
CA VAL A 52 0.02 -8.26 3.93
C VAL A 52 -0.59 -9.65 3.88
N ARG A 53 -1.53 -9.87 2.96
CA ARG A 53 -2.29 -11.11 2.85
C ARG A 53 -2.19 -11.67 1.46
N CYS A 54 -1.92 -12.96 1.35
CA CYS A 54 -2.20 -13.75 0.17
C CYS A 54 -3.34 -14.71 0.52
N GLN A 55 -4.46 -14.66 -0.20
CA GLN A 55 -5.57 -15.59 -0.03
C GLN A 55 -6.08 -16.06 -1.38
N ALA A 56 -6.03 -17.38 -1.63
CA ALA A 56 -6.41 -17.97 -2.92
C ALA A 56 -5.73 -17.24 -4.12
N GLY A 57 -4.44 -16.93 -3.95
CA GLY A 57 -3.62 -16.20 -4.93
C GLY A 57 -3.93 -14.71 -5.06
N LEU A 58 -4.83 -14.13 -4.26
CA LEU A 58 -5.10 -12.70 -4.21
C LEU A 58 -4.21 -12.03 -3.16
N LEU A 59 -3.33 -11.13 -3.61
CA LEU A 59 -2.51 -10.31 -2.73
C LEU A 59 -3.26 -9.04 -2.34
N ASP A 60 -3.35 -8.78 -1.03
CA ASP A 60 -3.84 -7.54 -0.46
C ASP A 60 -2.79 -6.95 0.49
N VAL A 61 -2.70 -5.62 0.51
CA VAL A 61 -2.06 -4.88 1.61
C VAL A 61 -3.12 -3.98 2.21
N LEU A 62 -3.30 -4.06 3.52
CA LEU A 62 -4.36 -3.35 4.20
C LEU A 62 -3.90 -2.71 5.51
N VAL A 63 -4.54 -1.60 5.84
CA VAL A 63 -4.36 -0.88 7.09
C VAL A 63 -5.67 -0.92 7.86
N LEU A 64 -5.60 -1.39 9.11
CA LEU A 64 -6.69 -1.33 10.08
C LEU A 64 -6.39 -0.30 11.16
N GLY A 65 -7.41 0.04 11.96
CA GLY A 65 -7.26 0.96 13.08
C GLY A 65 -7.20 2.43 12.67
N LEU A 66 -7.66 2.74 11.45
CA LEU A 66 -7.94 4.10 11.02
C LEU A 66 -9.39 4.48 11.41
N PRO A 67 -9.70 5.77 11.61
CA PRO A 67 -11.08 6.22 11.79
C PRO A 67 -11.96 5.72 10.66
N ALA A 68 -13.12 5.17 11.01
CA ALA A 68 -14.03 4.60 10.04
C ALA A 68 -14.50 5.68 9.05
N LEU A 69 -14.38 5.39 7.76
CA LEU A 69 -14.81 6.29 6.69
C LEU A 69 -15.66 5.48 5.71
N LEU A 70 -16.96 5.76 5.70
CA LEU A 70 -17.91 5.13 4.77
C LEU A 70 -17.76 5.78 3.39
N ASP A 71 -16.76 5.32 2.65
CA ASP A 71 -16.48 5.72 1.27
C ASP A 71 -15.87 4.54 0.51
N ALA A 72 -16.09 4.48 -0.81
CA ALA A 72 -15.54 3.43 -1.66
C ALA A 72 -14.00 3.55 -1.78
N THR A 73 -13.48 4.77 -1.63
CA THR A 73 -12.05 5.04 -1.63
C THR A 73 -11.65 6.00 -0.53
N ARG A 74 -10.43 5.88 -0.05
CA ARG A 74 -9.81 6.76 0.94
C ARG A 74 -8.52 7.33 0.40
N TYR A 75 -8.40 8.65 0.42
CA TYR A 75 -7.13 9.29 0.09
C TYR A 75 -6.09 9.01 1.19
N ILE A 76 -4.94 8.48 0.80
CA ILE A 76 -3.82 8.16 1.68
C ILE A 76 -2.52 8.65 1.05
N GLU A 77 -1.69 9.28 1.89
CA GLU A 77 -0.30 9.61 1.61
C GLU A 77 0.61 8.69 2.42
N THR A 78 1.65 8.16 1.79
CA THR A 78 2.63 7.28 2.41
C THR A 78 4.03 7.75 2.09
N THR A 79 4.87 7.89 3.12
CA THR A 79 6.30 8.17 2.99
C THR A 79 7.06 7.04 3.67
N TYR A 80 7.84 6.28 2.91
CA TYR A 80 8.66 5.16 3.39
C TYR A 80 10.10 5.63 3.55
N GLY A 81 10.62 5.66 4.78
CA GLY A 81 11.98 6.16 5.05
C GLY A 81 12.23 7.54 4.42
N ASP A 82 13.20 7.60 3.52
CA ASP A 82 13.57 8.80 2.76
C ASP A 82 12.98 8.84 1.34
N HIS A 83 12.09 7.89 1.01
CA HIS A 83 11.38 7.90 -0.27
C HIS A 83 10.44 9.11 -0.37
N PRO A 84 10.22 9.66 -1.58
CA PRO A 84 9.21 10.69 -1.78
C PRO A 84 7.84 10.21 -1.32
N THR A 85 7.05 11.12 -0.75
CA THR A 85 5.65 10.84 -0.40
C THR A 85 4.87 10.41 -1.63
N GLU A 86 4.26 9.23 -1.56
CA GLU A 86 3.33 8.69 -2.54
C GLU A 86 1.91 9.05 -2.12
N SER A 87 1.06 9.42 -3.08
CA SER A 87 -0.31 9.87 -2.84
C SER A 87 -1.25 9.10 -3.74
N VAL A 88 -2.16 8.31 -3.16
CA VAL A 88 -3.07 7.48 -3.94
C VAL A 88 -4.39 7.25 -3.18
N HIS A 89 -5.45 7.00 -3.95
CA HIS A 89 -6.73 6.58 -3.39
C HIS A 89 -6.69 5.06 -3.14
N TRP A 90 -6.69 4.69 -1.87
CA TRP A 90 -6.85 3.31 -1.41
C TRP A 90 -8.32 2.92 -1.45
N PHE A 91 -8.64 1.64 -1.59
CA PHE A 91 -10.03 1.16 -1.51
C PHE A 91 -10.48 1.10 -0.06
N GLY A 92 -11.74 1.44 0.23
CA GLY A 92 -12.33 1.29 1.56
C GLY A 92 -13.08 -0.03 1.70
N SER A 93 -13.10 -0.63 2.89
CA SER A 93 -14.05 -1.70 3.20
C SER A 93 -15.48 -1.14 3.32
N PRO A 94 -16.53 -1.96 3.12
CA PRO A 94 -17.92 -1.51 3.25
C PRO A 94 -18.28 -0.94 4.64
N ASP A 95 -17.63 -1.42 5.70
CA ASP A 95 -17.78 -0.91 7.07
C ASP A 95 -16.88 0.31 7.37
N GLY A 96 -16.07 0.73 6.39
CA GLY A 96 -15.14 1.85 6.48
C GLY A 96 -13.94 1.64 7.40
N ALA A 97 -13.81 0.45 8.02
CA ALA A 97 -12.80 0.16 9.04
C ALA A 97 -11.42 -0.20 8.48
N MET A 98 -11.33 -0.54 7.19
CA MET A 98 -10.10 -0.96 6.52
C MET A 98 -9.87 -0.14 5.26
N ALA A 99 -8.59 0.09 4.95
CA ALA A 99 -8.14 0.62 3.67
C ALA A 99 -7.23 -0.40 2.98
N TYR A 100 -7.42 -0.62 1.68
CA TYR A 100 -6.65 -1.56 0.85
C TYR A 100 -5.83 -0.81 -0.19
N SER A 101 -4.55 -1.17 -0.32
CA SER A 101 -3.68 -0.60 -1.33
C SER A 101 -4.17 -0.96 -2.73
N PRO A 102 -4.19 0.00 -3.68
CA PRO A 102 -4.49 -0.29 -5.08
C PRO A 102 -3.32 -0.95 -5.81
N THR A 103 -2.14 -1.00 -5.19
CA THR A 103 -0.90 -1.58 -5.74
C THR A 103 -0.26 -2.52 -4.71
N PRO A 104 -0.95 -3.61 -4.31
CA PRO A 104 -0.56 -4.43 -3.16
C PRO A 104 0.84 -5.01 -3.30
N GLY A 105 1.27 -5.41 -4.50
CA GLY A 105 2.63 -5.92 -4.73
C GLY A 105 3.70 -4.86 -4.46
N MET A 106 3.53 -3.66 -5.02
CA MET A 106 4.44 -2.53 -4.83
C MET A 106 4.50 -2.13 -3.35
N THR A 107 3.33 -1.99 -2.71
CA THR A 107 3.23 -1.61 -1.30
C THR A 107 3.86 -2.67 -0.39
N ALA A 108 3.63 -3.96 -0.65
CA ALA A 108 4.26 -5.03 0.11
C ALA A 108 5.79 -4.98 -0.01
N ARG A 109 6.33 -4.72 -1.22
CA ARG A 109 7.77 -4.55 -1.43
C ARG A 109 8.34 -3.36 -0.66
N ARG A 110 7.64 -2.22 -0.62
CA ARG A 110 8.01 -1.07 0.24
C ARG A 110 8.01 -1.42 1.73
N LEU A 111 7.02 -2.17 2.20
CA LEU A 111 6.94 -2.58 3.60
C LEU A 111 8.11 -3.48 4.03
N ARG A 112 8.72 -4.22 3.10
CA ARG A 112 9.89 -5.07 3.36
C ARG A 112 11.18 -4.29 3.61
N GLU A 113 11.24 -3.03 3.18
CA GLU A 113 12.42 -2.17 3.37
C GLU A 113 12.62 -1.83 4.87
N GLY A 114 11.58 -1.95 5.69
CA GLY A 114 11.61 -1.62 7.11
C GLY A 114 11.71 -0.10 7.36
N GLY A 115 12.08 0.29 8.57
CA GLY A 115 12.29 1.69 8.92
C GLY A 115 10.98 2.45 9.19
N ARG A 116 10.92 3.75 8.91
CA ARG A 116 9.76 4.59 9.27
C ARG A 116 8.77 4.68 8.12
N LEU A 117 7.50 4.36 8.38
CA LEU A 117 6.37 4.72 7.52
C LEU A 117 5.63 5.90 8.14
N GLN A 118 5.54 7.01 7.40
CA GLN A 118 4.60 8.09 7.71
C GLN A 118 3.37 7.89 6.84
N LEU A 119 2.22 7.66 7.47
CA LEU A 119 0.94 7.47 6.81
C LEU A 119 0.02 8.63 7.18
N ALA A 120 -0.55 9.28 6.18
CA ALA A 120 -1.52 10.35 6.35
C ALA A 120 -2.81 9.99 5.61
N ALA A 121 -3.89 9.78 6.34
CA ALA A 121 -5.15 9.28 5.77
C ALA A 121 -6.30 10.25 6.00
N ALA A 122 -7.14 10.45 4.98
CA ALA A 122 -8.35 11.25 5.10
C ALA A 122 -9.23 10.73 6.25
N ILE A 123 -9.74 11.62 7.11
CA ILE A 123 -10.60 11.24 8.26
C ILE A 123 -12.07 11.62 8.07
N ALA A 124 -12.38 12.28 6.96
CA ALA A 124 -13.72 12.62 6.49
C ALA A 124 -13.80 12.46 4.95
N PRO A 125 -14.99 12.41 4.34
CA PRO A 125 -15.12 12.37 2.89
C PRO A 125 -14.66 13.67 2.22
N GLY A 126 -14.25 13.59 0.96
CA GLY A 126 -13.98 14.75 0.09
C GLY A 126 -12.49 15.15 -0.04
N ASP A 127 -12.17 15.83 -1.13
CA ASP A 127 -10.79 16.11 -1.55
C ASP A 127 -10.03 17.08 -0.64
N SER A 128 -10.74 17.89 0.16
CA SER A 128 -10.18 18.81 1.15
C SER A 128 -10.16 18.25 2.58
N SER A 129 -10.47 16.95 2.73
CA SER A 129 -10.51 16.28 4.03
C SER A 129 -9.19 16.44 4.79
N PRO A 130 -9.24 16.77 6.09
CA PRO A 130 -8.05 16.75 6.93
C PRO A 130 -7.45 15.33 6.96
N LEU A 131 -6.13 15.25 7.08
CA LEU A 131 -5.42 13.98 7.14
C LEU A 131 -5.01 13.68 8.59
N GLY A 132 -5.46 12.53 9.10
CA GLY A 132 -4.91 11.95 10.32
C GLY A 132 -3.50 11.45 10.04
N GLN A 133 -2.55 11.80 10.90
CA GLN A 133 -1.12 11.50 10.74
C GLN A 133 -0.73 10.34 11.65
N TYR A 134 -0.04 9.35 11.10
CA TYR A 134 0.38 8.14 11.79
C TYR A 134 1.85 7.87 11.46
N ALA A 135 2.68 7.75 12.49
CA ALA A 135 4.06 7.32 12.34
C ALA A 135 4.17 5.87 12.81
N LEU A 136 4.48 4.98 11.86
CA LEU A 136 4.54 3.54 12.08
C LEU A 136 5.99 3.09 11.87
N ASP A 137 6.60 2.46 12.87
CA ASP A 137 7.89 1.80 12.69
C ASP A 137 7.68 0.43 12.07
N LEU A 138 8.22 0.20 10.87
CA LEU A 138 8.16 -1.06 10.16
C LEU A 138 9.25 -2.01 10.67
N PRO A 139 8.93 -3.30 10.92
CA PRO A 139 9.93 -4.29 11.29
C PRO A 139 11.03 -4.41 10.23
N SER A 140 12.29 -4.52 10.68
CA SER A 140 13.45 -4.69 9.79
C SER A 140 13.59 -6.11 9.23
N ASP A 141 13.03 -7.11 9.92
CA ASP A 141 12.96 -8.49 9.42
C ASP A 141 11.70 -8.65 8.55
N SER A 142 11.90 -8.79 7.24
CA SER A 142 10.81 -8.93 6.26
C SER A 142 10.39 -10.37 5.98
N THR A 143 10.97 -11.37 6.67
CA THR A 143 10.76 -12.80 6.37
C THR A 143 9.29 -13.21 6.27
N ALA A 144 8.43 -12.67 7.13
CA ALA A 144 7.00 -12.96 7.06
C ALA A 144 6.33 -12.39 5.81
N VAL A 145 6.69 -11.17 5.40
CA VAL A 145 6.17 -10.53 4.19
C VAL A 145 6.67 -11.26 2.94
N ASP A 146 7.94 -11.71 2.94
CA ASP A 146 8.54 -12.50 1.87
C ASP A 146 7.77 -13.82 1.65
N GLN A 147 7.37 -14.48 2.74
CA GLN A 147 6.56 -15.70 2.66
C GLN A 147 5.16 -15.44 2.08
N VAL A 148 4.54 -14.30 2.40
CA VAL A 148 3.25 -13.93 1.82
C VAL A 148 3.36 -13.62 0.33
N LEU A 149 4.39 -12.88 -0.09
CA LEU A 149 4.66 -12.62 -1.51
C LEU A 149 4.91 -13.91 -2.28
N ALA A 150 5.73 -14.81 -1.73
CA ALA A 150 6.00 -16.12 -2.33
C ALA A 150 4.72 -16.97 -2.46
N ALA A 151 3.83 -16.96 -1.46
CA ALA A 151 2.55 -17.67 -1.53
C ALA A 151 1.61 -17.16 -2.64
N CYS A 152 1.82 -15.93 -3.12
CA CYS A 152 1.05 -15.30 -4.19
C CYS A 152 1.80 -15.25 -5.53
N ASP A 153 2.93 -15.95 -5.66
CA ASP A 153 3.82 -15.91 -6.82
C ASP A 153 4.28 -14.48 -7.20
N GLU A 154 4.36 -13.57 -6.21
CA GLU A 154 4.80 -12.21 -6.42
C GLU A 154 6.31 -12.09 -6.21
N PRO A 155 7.05 -11.54 -7.20
CA PRO A 155 8.49 -11.39 -7.07
C PRO A 155 8.83 -10.39 -5.96
N LEU A 156 9.87 -10.71 -5.20
CA LEU A 156 10.39 -9.86 -4.13
C LEU A 156 11.01 -8.56 -4.66
N VAL A 157 11.46 -8.56 -5.92
CA VAL A 157 12.05 -7.39 -6.59
C VAL A 157 11.44 -7.27 -7.98
N LYS A 158 10.95 -6.07 -8.32
CA LYS A 158 10.52 -5.70 -9.67
C LYS A 158 11.35 -4.49 -10.12
N PRO A 159 12.39 -4.66 -10.96
CA PRO A 159 13.30 -3.56 -11.34
C PRO A 159 12.63 -2.32 -11.94
N ARG A 160 11.44 -2.48 -12.54
CA ARG A 160 10.62 -1.35 -13.03
C ARG A 160 10.20 -0.37 -11.94
N GLU A 161 10.15 -0.79 -10.68
CA GLU A 161 9.70 0.02 -9.54
C GLU A 161 10.76 0.99 -9.01
N ASP A 162 12.03 0.80 -9.43
CA ASP A 162 13.14 1.72 -9.13
C ASP A 162 13.07 3.01 -9.97
N ARG A 163 12.17 3.06 -10.95
CA ARG A 163 11.93 4.25 -11.77
C ARG A 163 11.31 5.37 -10.93
N PRO A 164 11.49 6.66 -11.30
CA PRO A 164 10.79 7.75 -10.64
C PRO A 164 9.26 7.57 -10.77
N HIS A 165 8.55 7.61 -9.65
CA HIS A 165 7.09 7.52 -9.67
C HIS A 165 6.52 8.91 -9.94
N TRP A 166 5.68 9.01 -10.98
CA TRP A 166 4.90 10.22 -11.19
C TRP A 166 3.78 10.30 -10.17
N ARG A 167 3.56 11.50 -9.63
CA ARG A 167 2.62 11.75 -8.54
C ARG A 167 1.62 12.81 -8.94
N GLN A 168 0.34 12.49 -8.81
CA GLN A 168 -0.73 13.45 -9.03
C GLN A 168 -0.82 14.42 -7.84
N SER A 169 -0.73 15.73 -8.11
CA SER A 169 -0.95 16.76 -7.09
C SER A 169 -2.44 16.87 -6.73
N ARG A 170 -2.76 17.01 -5.43
CA ARG A 170 -4.14 17.26 -4.94
C ARG A 170 -4.69 18.63 -5.35
N VAL A 171 -3.83 19.63 -5.52
CA VAL A 171 -4.26 21.05 -5.50
C VAL A 171 -4.66 21.56 -6.88
N MET A 172 -4.14 20.96 -7.95
CA MET A 172 -4.54 21.20 -9.33
C MET A 172 -3.82 20.17 -10.18
N SER A 173 -4.56 19.31 -10.89
CA SER A 173 -3.96 18.37 -11.83
C SER A 173 -4.51 18.68 -13.23
N PRO A 174 -3.65 19.03 -14.20
CA PRO A 174 -4.06 19.00 -15.61
C PRO A 174 -4.52 17.58 -15.95
N SER A 175 -5.44 17.44 -16.92
CA SER A 175 -5.83 16.13 -17.42
C SER A 175 -4.59 15.30 -17.71
N LEU A 176 -4.41 14.17 -17.00
CA LEU A 176 -3.32 13.23 -17.24
C LEU A 176 -3.28 12.77 -18.71
N TRP A 177 -4.44 12.77 -19.36
CA TRP A 177 -4.63 12.25 -20.71
C TRP A 177 -4.65 13.37 -21.75
N ARG A 178 -3.74 13.27 -22.72
CA ARG A 178 -3.85 13.93 -24.03
C ARG A 178 -4.80 13.16 -24.94
N ARG A 179 -4.80 11.83 -24.82
CA ARG A 179 -5.78 10.94 -25.43
C ARG A 179 -6.15 9.86 -24.42
N MET A 180 -7.40 9.86 -24.01
CA MET A 180 -7.92 8.92 -23.03
C MET A 180 -7.90 7.49 -23.60
N PRO A 181 -7.58 6.47 -22.78
CA PRO A 181 -7.79 5.07 -23.16
C PRO A 181 -9.27 4.81 -23.43
N ASN A 182 -9.56 3.93 -24.40
CA ASN A 182 -10.90 3.44 -24.69
C ASN A 182 -10.95 1.92 -24.48
N PRO A 183 -11.16 1.45 -23.23
CA PRO A 183 -11.16 0.04 -22.91
C PRO A 183 -12.47 -0.63 -23.33
N GLU A 184 -12.37 -1.84 -23.86
CA GLU A 184 -13.54 -2.67 -24.18
C GLU A 184 -13.98 -3.44 -22.94
N VAL A 185 -15.28 -3.51 -22.67
CA VAL A 185 -15.79 -4.35 -21.58
C VAL A 185 -15.54 -5.82 -21.95
N PRO A 186 -14.87 -6.62 -21.09
CA PRO A 186 -14.68 -8.05 -21.34
C PRO A 186 -16.02 -8.79 -21.46
N GLU A 187 -16.16 -9.72 -22.42
CA GLU A 187 -17.38 -10.49 -22.65
C GLU A 187 -17.82 -11.29 -21.41
N THR A 188 -16.85 -11.82 -20.68
CA THR A 188 -17.01 -12.51 -19.39
C THR A 188 -17.76 -11.67 -18.37
N ALA A 189 -17.63 -10.34 -18.40
CA ALA A 189 -18.32 -9.45 -17.46
C ALA A 189 -19.84 -9.45 -17.67
N TYR A 190 -20.29 -9.54 -18.93
CA TYR A 190 -21.71 -9.72 -19.27
C TYR A 190 -22.20 -11.10 -18.82
N ALA A 191 -21.41 -12.15 -19.06
CA ALA A 191 -21.75 -13.51 -18.66
C ALA A 191 -21.89 -13.68 -17.13
N THR A 192 -21.13 -12.90 -16.34
CA THR A 192 -21.19 -12.94 -14.87
C THR A 192 -22.10 -11.89 -14.25
N SER A 193 -22.88 -11.14 -15.05
CA SER A 193 -23.77 -10.06 -14.58
C SER A 193 -23.05 -9.02 -13.72
N THR A 194 -21.78 -8.77 -14.00
CA THR A 194 -20.97 -7.76 -13.32
C THR A 194 -21.41 -6.38 -13.82
N ARG A 195 -21.75 -5.46 -12.91
CA ARG A 195 -22.22 -4.10 -13.28
C ARG A 195 -21.12 -3.05 -13.28
N VAL A 196 -20.10 -3.27 -12.46
CA VAL A 196 -18.97 -2.37 -12.26
C VAL A 196 -17.70 -3.17 -12.13
N GLY A 197 -16.63 -2.65 -12.71
CA GLY A 197 -15.31 -3.26 -12.62
C GLY A 197 -14.21 -2.24 -12.74
N PHE A 198 -13.00 -2.61 -12.32
CA PHE A 198 -11.83 -1.78 -12.52
C PHE A 198 -10.55 -2.61 -12.58
N ALA A 199 -9.54 -2.01 -13.17
CA ALA A 199 -8.16 -2.47 -13.13
C ALA A 199 -7.24 -1.31 -12.76
N VAL A 200 -6.28 -1.57 -11.89
CA VAL A 200 -5.18 -0.67 -11.58
C VAL A 200 -3.97 -1.17 -12.36
N LEU A 201 -3.38 -0.28 -13.15
CA LEU A 201 -2.17 -0.56 -13.91
C LEU A 201 -1.02 0.32 -13.41
N SER A 202 0.19 -0.19 -13.52
CA SER A 202 1.39 0.64 -13.56
C SER A 202 1.97 0.59 -14.98
N CYS A 203 2.43 1.71 -15.52
CA CYS A 203 3.05 1.79 -16.85
C CYS A 203 4.26 2.72 -16.83
N VAL A 204 5.21 2.50 -17.72
CA VAL A 204 6.32 3.42 -17.97
C VAL A 204 5.93 4.41 -19.05
N VAL A 205 6.25 5.68 -18.87
CA VAL A 205 6.00 6.73 -19.88
C VAL A 205 7.08 6.69 -20.95
N ALA A 206 6.70 6.50 -22.22
CA ALA A 206 7.62 6.62 -23.35
C ALA A 206 7.81 8.08 -23.78
N ASP A 207 8.81 8.34 -24.64
CA ASP A 207 9.18 9.69 -25.11
C ASP A 207 8.05 10.43 -25.84
N ASP A 208 7.08 9.72 -26.42
CA ASP A 208 5.92 10.29 -27.10
C ASP A 208 4.64 10.28 -26.23
N GLY A 209 4.78 10.03 -24.94
CA GLY A 209 3.67 9.99 -23.98
C GLY A 209 2.83 8.72 -24.06
N ARG A 210 3.27 7.69 -24.80
CA ARG A 210 2.66 6.36 -24.72
C ARG A 210 2.90 5.73 -23.36
N PRO A 211 1.88 5.17 -22.69
CA PRO A 211 2.11 4.19 -21.64
C PRO A 211 2.63 2.89 -22.28
N VAL A 212 3.80 2.44 -21.86
CA VAL A 212 4.45 1.20 -22.30
C VAL A 212 4.83 0.37 -21.07
N ASP A 213 5.22 -0.90 -21.29
CA ASP A 213 5.63 -1.79 -20.19
C ASP A 213 4.58 -1.81 -19.05
N CYS A 214 3.30 -2.00 -19.41
CA CYS A 214 2.21 -1.93 -18.45
C CYS A 214 2.01 -3.26 -17.73
N ASP A 215 1.93 -3.22 -16.40
CA ASP A 215 1.56 -4.36 -15.56
C ASP A 215 0.21 -4.11 -14.88
N VAL A 216 -0.52 -5.20 -14.61
CA VAL A 216 -1.74 -5.17 -13.80
C VAL A 216 -1.34 -5.27 -12.34
N GLU A 217 -1.56 -4.20 -11.58
CA GLU A 217 -1.29 -4.16 -10.15
C GLU A 217 -2.46 -4.76 -9.34
N TYR A 218 -3.68 -4.52 -9.82
CA TYR A 218 -4.90 -5.03 -9.18
C TYR A 218 -6.08 -5.03 -10.16
N GLN A 219 -7.07 -5.90 -9.94
CA GLN A 219 -8.38 -5.82 -10.58
C GLN A 219 -9.48 -6.41 -9.69
N SER A 220 -10.71 -5.89 -9.81
CA SER A 220 -11.84 -6.25 -8.93
C SER A 220 -12.30 -7.71 -9.00
N ASP A 221 -12.07 -8.40 -10.13
CA ASP A 221 -12.16 -9.87 -10.23
C ASP A 221 -11.14 -10.35 -11.27
N ARG A 222 -10.26 -11.26 -10.86
CA ARG A 222 -9.18 -11.75 -11.74
C ARG A 222 -9.66 -12.57 -12.93
N ARG A 223 -10.86 -13.15 -12.85
CA ARG A 223 -11.42 -14.05 -13.86
C ARG A 223 -12.13 -13.30 -14.99
N ILE A 224 -12.46 -12.02 -14.78
CA ILE A 224 -13.18 -11.21 -15.78
C ILE A 224 -12.21 -10.68 -16.85
N GLY A 225 -10.97 -10.33 -16.49
CA GLY A 225 -9.97 -9.87 -17.46
C GLY A 225 -9.98 -8.36 -17.75
N PHE A 226 -10.45 -7.55 -16.79
CA PHE A 226 -10.37 -6.08 -16.85
C PHE A 226 -8.95 -5.56 -17.05
N GLY A 227 -7.95 -6.18 -16.41
CA GLY A 227 -6.55 -5.79 -16.53
C GLY A 227 -6.01 -5.96 -17.95
N GLN A 228 -6.32 -7.08 -18.61
CA GLN A 228 -5.89 -7.32 -19.98
C GLN A 228 -6.59 -6.38 -20.98
N SER A 229 -7.87 -6.09 -20.76
CA SER A 229 -8.55 -5.06 -21.57
C SER A 229 -7.93 -3.67 -21.36
N ALA A 230 -7.62 -3.31 -20.12
CA ALA A 230 -7.00 -2.03 -19.78
C ALA A 230 -5.62 -1.89 -20.46
N ILE A 231 -4.78 -2.94 -20.43
CA ILE A 231 -3.49 -2.95 -21.12
C ILE A 231 -3.66 -2.77 -22.64
N ARG A 232 -4.66 -3.41 -23.26
CA ARG A 232 -4.94 -3.19 -24.70
C ARG A 232 -5.34 -1.75 -24.98
N ALA A 233 -6.15 -1.15 -24.13
CA ALA A 233 -6.57 0.24 -24.24
C ALA A 233 -5.39 1.22 -24.14
N MET A 234 -4.36 0.90 -23.35
CA MET A 234 -3.16 1.75 -23.23
C MET A 234 -2.39 1.91 -24.53
N ARG A 235 -2.46 0.96 -25.46
CA ARG A 235 -1.74 1.01 -26.74
C ARG A 235 -2.12 2.25 -27.57
N THR A 236 -3.37 2.69 -27.46
CA THR A 236 -3.89 3.86 -28.18
C THR A 236 -3.88 5.13 -27.35
N ALA A 237 -3.76 5.03 -26.02
CA ALA A 237 -3.77 6.15 -25.09
C ALA A 237 -2.50 7.03 -25.21
N ARG A 238 -2.60 8.29 -24.76
CA ARG A 238 -1.47 9.24 -24.69
C ARG A 238 -1.59 10.10 -23.44
N LEU A 239 -0.50 10.21 -22.70
CA LEU A 239 -0.36 11.11 -21.56
C LEU A 239 -0.08 12.54 -22.04
N ALA A 240 -0.56 13.52 -21.28
CA ALA A 240 -0.14 14.91 -21.43
C ALA A 240 1.21 15.10 -20.72
N MET A 241 2.21 15.68 -21.39
CA MET A 241 3.60 15.81 -20.89
C MET A 241 4.12 17.26 -20.91
N ASP A 242 3.30 18.20 -21.39
CA ASP A 242 3.67 19.60 -21.63
C ASP A 242 3.38 20.53 -20.44
N ALA A 243 2.59 20.08 -19.48
CA ALA A 243 2.24 20.88 -18.31
C ALA A 243 3.26 20.74 -17.17
N ALA A 244 3.36 21.78 -16.34
CA ALA A 244 4.13 21.70 -15.09
C ALA A 244 3.57 20.58 -14.19
N GLY A 245 4.44 19.68 -13.73
CA GLY A 245 4.04 18.52 -12.94
C GLY A 245 3.46 17.35 -13.75
N ALA A 246 3.51 17.41 -15.09
CA ALA A 246 3.14 16.28 -15.94
C ALA A 246 4.16 15.12 -15.84
N PRO A 247 3.75 13.87 -16.15
CA PRO A 247 4.67 12.75 -16.27
C PRO A 247 5.77 13.03 -17.30
N ARG A 248 6.98 12.55 -17.03
CA ARG A 248 8.13 12.62 -17.93
C ARG A 248 8.45 11.24 -18.48
N PRO A 249 9.11 11.16 -19.66
CA PRO A 249 9.60 9.89 -20.15
C PRO A 249 10.47 9.15 -19.13
N GLY A 250 10.23 7.85 -18.97
CA GLY A 250 10.87 6.99 -17.99
C GLY A 250 10.19 6.95 -16.62
N ASP A 251 9.29 7.89 -16.31
CA ASP A 251 8.50 7.84 -15.07
C ASP A 251 7.58 6.60 -15.05
N LEU A 252 7.37 6.02 -13.87
CA LEU A 252 6.35 5.03 -13.61
C LEU A 252 5.05 5.75 -13.21
N VAL A 253 3.96 5.49 -13.91
CA VAL A 253 2.62 6.04 -13.65
C VAL A 253 1.68 4.93 -13.19
N VAL A 254 0.95 5.15 -12.10
CA VAL A 254 -0.13 4.26 -11.66
C VAL A 254 -1.47 4.88 -12.06
N MET A 255 -2.35 4.08 -12.65
CA MET A 255 -3.63 4.54 -13.18
C MET A 255 -4.73 3.52 -12.95
N THR A 256 -5.95 4.01 -12.73
CA THR A 256 -7.14 3.18 -12.58
C THR A 256 -8.02 3.31 -13.82
N VAL A 257 -8.30 2.19 -14.47
CA VAL A 257 -9.28 2.09 -15.55
C VAL A 257 -10.57 1.52 -14.96
N ARG A 258 -11.67 2.26 -15.13
CA ARG A 258 -12.99 1.88 -14.62
C ARG A 258 -13.89 1.44 -15.77
N TYR A 259 -14.74 0.46 -15.48
CA TYR A 259 -15.70 -0.13 -16.42
C TYR A 259 -17.10 0.04 -15.85
N GLN A 260 -17.99 0.57 -16.69
CA GLN A 260 -19.43 0.56 -16.49
C GLN A 260 -20.01 -0.36 -17.55
N ILE A 261 -20.87 -1.29 -17.13
CA ILE A 261 -21.31 -2.45 -17.92
C ILE A 261 -22.82 -2.38 -18.11
#